data_AF-A0A924QXF5-F1
#
_entry.id   AF-A0A924QXF5-F1
#
_cell.length_a   1.000
_cell.length_b   1.000
_cell.length_c   1.000
_cell.angle_alpha   90.00
_cell.angle_beta   90.00
_cell.angle_gamma   90.00
#
_symmetry.space_group_name_H-M   'P 1'
#
loop_
_entity.id
_entity.type
_entity.pdbx_description
1 polymer ?
#
loop_
_entity_poly.entity_id
_entity_poly.type
_entity_poly.pdbx_seq_one_letter_code
_entity_poly.pdbx_strand_id
1 'polypeptide(L)'
;MIELDDNLAAELVPLSWLIGVWEGTGVVNYDVGDEVRNHEFGHRVSFSHDGLPHLNYTSYTWLIDPEADAAETDIRFLATETGYWRLSRPATSSDPGPGLLPG
;
A
#
# COMPACT_ATOMS: atom_id res chain seq x y z
N MET A 1 7.22 2.46 -20.86
CA MET A 1 5.83 2.30 -21.35
C MET A 1 5.05 1.71 -20.18
N ILE A 2 3.96 2.37 -19.76
CA ILE A 2 3.08 1.81 -18.71
C ILE A 2 2.13 0.86 -19.43
N GLU A 3 2.25 -0.44 -19.13
CA GLU A 3 1.30 -1.46 -19.55
C GLU A 3 0.16 -1.48 -18.53
N LEU A 4 -1.07 -1.36 -18.98
CA LEU A 4 -2.26 -1.47 -18.12
C LEU A 4 -2.79 -2.90 -18.24
N ASP A 5 -3.01 -3.55 -17.09
CA ASP A 5 -3.70 -4.84 -17.05
C ASP A 5 -5.13 -4.68 -17.57
N ASP A 6 -5.48 -5.47 -18.59
CA ASP A 6 -6.82 -5.46 -19.20
C ASP A 6 -7.91 -6.03 -18.30
N ASN A 7 -7.51 -6.71 -17.21
CA ASN A 7 -8.39 -7.20 -16.16
C ASN A 7 -8.56 -6.19 -15.01
N LEU A 8 -7.90 -5.03 -15.07
CA LEU A 8 -8.13 -3.96 -14.08
C LEU A 8 -9.54 -3.39 -14.28
N ALA A 9 -10.34 -3.41 -13.21
CA ALA A 9 -11.65 -2.77 -13.23
C ALA A 9 -11.51 -1.31 -13.68
N ALA A 10 -12.30 -0.90 -14.68
CA ALA A 10 -12.18 0.43 -15.31
C ALA A 10 -12.22 1.58 -14.31
N GLU A 11 -12.98 1.41 -13.24
CA GLU A 11 -13.06 2.38 -12.14
C GLU A 11 -11.71 2.61 -11.45
N LEU A 12 -10.84 1.62 -11.37
CA LEU A 12 -9.55 1.67 -10.67
C LEU A 12 -8.42 2.26 -11.52
N VAL A 13 -8.64 2.57 -12.80
CA VAL A 13 -7.62 3.16 -13.68
C VAL A 13 -6.91 4.38 -13.06
N PRO A 14 -7.59 5.31 -12.35
CA PRO A 14 -6.92 6.42 -11.66
C PRO A 14 -5.95 6.02 -10.54
N LEU A 15 -6.08 4.80 -10.01
CA LEU A 15 -5.22 4.22 -8.98
C LEU A 15 -4.21 3.20 -9.55
N SER A 16 -4.20 2.98 -10.87
CA SER A 16 -3.33 1.98 -11.52
C SER A 16 -1.85 2.15 -11.19
N TRP A 17 -1.40 3.39 -10.97
CA TRP A 17 -0.02 3.71 -10.61
C TRP A 17 0.40 3.18 -9.24
N LEU A 18 -0.54 2.83 -8.34
CA LEU A 18 -0.24 2.24 -7.04
C LEU A 18 0.07 0.74 -7.13
N ILE A 19 -0.40 0.05 -8.18
CA ILE A 19 -0.31 -1.40 -8.31
C ILE A 19 1.16 -1.84 -8.36
N GLY A 20 1.54 -2.74 -7.46
CA GLY A 20 2.89 -3.23 -7.33
C GLY A 20 3.35 -3.33 -5.88
N VAL A 21 4.67 -3.45 -5.72
CA VAL A 21 5.33 -3.53 -4.43
C VAL A 21 6.24 -2.32 -4.28
N TRP A 22 6.05 -1.61 -3.17
CA TRP A 22 6.81 -0.44 -2.78
C TRP A 22 7.63 -0.79 -1.54
N GLU A 23 8.90 -0.41 -1.54
CA GLU A 23 9.78 -0.61 -0.40
C GLU A 23 10.64 0.64 -0.21
N GLY A 24 10.82 1.05 1.03
CA GLY A 24 11.61 2.21 1.38
C GLY A 24 11.79 2.35 2.88
N THR A 25 12.23 3.53 3.30
CA THR A 25 12.41 3.87 4.70
C THR A 25 11.63 5.13 5.07
N GLY A 26 11.33 5.28 6.35
CA GLY A 26 10.66 6.44 6.92
C GLY A 26 11.19 6.77 8.31
N VAL A 27 10.70 7.88 8.86
CA VAL A 27 11.03 8.33 10.22
C VAL A 27 9.74 8.48 11.01
N VAL A 28 9.70 7.91 12.20
CA VAL A 28 8.62 8.13 13.17
C VAL A 28 9.12 9.06 14.28
N ASN A 29 8.40 10.15 14.50
CA ASN A 29 8.72 11.18 15.48
C ASN A 29 7.49 11.48 16.35
N TYR A 30 7.58 11.27 17.66
CA TYR A 30 6.46 11.47 18.59
C TYR A 30 6.93 11.72 20.03
N ASP A 31 6.11 12.45 20.80
CA ASP A 31 6.40 12.78 22.18
C ASP A 31 5.95 11.66 23.15
N VAL A 32 6.77 11.43 24.18
CA VAL A 32 6.49 10.52 25.30
C VAL A 32 6.82 11.26 26.59
N GLY A 33 5.83 11.96 27.16
CA GLY A 33 6.05 12.86 28.29
C GLY A 33 6.89 14.06 27.88
N ASP A 34 8.03 14.27 28.56
CA ASP A 34 9.00 15.32 28.24
C ASP A 34 10.10 14.87 27.25
N GLU A 35 10.05 13.61 26.78
CA GLU A 35 11.02 13.05 25.83
C GLU A 35 10.45 12.99 24.40
N VAL A 36 11.29 13.26 23.39
CA VAL A 36 10.95 13.04 21.97
C VAL A 36 11.56 11.73 21.51
N ARG A 37 10.75 10.83 20.95
CA ARG A 37 11.21 9.60 20.29
C ARG A 37 11.37 9.87 18.80
N ASN A 38 12.50 9.46 18.25
CA ASN A 38 12.84 9.62 16.83
C ASN A 38 13.52 8.35 16.32
N HIS A 39 12.84 7.60 15.45
CA HIS A 39 13.32 6.30 14.97
C HIS A 39 13.18 6.19 13.45
N GLU A 40 14.16 5.57 12.81
CA GLU A 40 14.05 5.14 11.41
C GLU A 40 13.39 3.76 11.34
N PHE A 41 12.56 3.57 10.33
CA PHE A 41 11.92 2.29 10.06
C PHE A 41 11.93 1.97 8.57
N GLY A 42 11.98 0.68 8.26
CA GLY A 42 11.74 0.19 6.92
C GLY A 42 10.25 -0.12 6.74
N HIS A 43 9.77 0.07 5.51
CA HIS A 43 8.36 -0.09 5.18
C HIS A 43 8.25 -0.79 3.83
N ARG A 44 7.45 -1.86 3.79
CA ARG A 44 7.03 -2.47 2.54
C ARG A 44 5.52 -2.46 2.43
N VAL A 45 5.04 -2.04 1.26
CA VAL A 45 3.62 -1.94 0.93
C VAL A 45 3.37 -2.67 -0.38
N SER A 46 2.28 -3.42 -0.46
CA SER A 46 1.81 -4.04 -1.70
C SER A 46 0.38 -3.62 -2.00
N PHE A 47 0.15 -3.25 -3.26
CA PHE A 47 -1.18 -3.09 -3.84
C PHE A 47 -1.36 -4.09 -4.98
N SER A 48 -2.46 -4.85 -4.96
CA SER A 48 -2.85 -5.76 -6.04
C SER A 48 -4.35 -5.68 -6.32
N HIS A 49 -4.81 -6.32 -7.39
CA HIS A 49 -6.24 -6.47 -7.69
C HIS A 49 -6.53 -7.89 -8.15
N ASP A 50 -7.80 -8.28 -8.02
CA ASP A 50 -8.36 -9.56 -8.48
C ASP A 50 -9.45 -9.35 -9.55
N GLY A 51 -9.54 -8.13 -10.10
CA GLY A 51 -10.52 -7.72 -11.11
C GLY A 51 -11.80 -7.10 -10.52
N LEU A 52 -11.96 -7.09 -9.20
CA LEU A 52 -13.05 -6.41 -8.51
C LEU A 52 -12.76 -4.90 -8.37
N PRO A 53 -13.77 -4.04 -8.09
CA PRO A 53 -13.60 -2.59 -7.98
C PRO A 53 -13.02 -2.17 -6.62
N HIS A 54 -11.90 -2.79 -6.24
CA HIS A 54 -11.06 -2.44 -5.10
C HIS A 54 -9.61 -2.90 -5.31
N LEU A 55 -8.66 -2.26 -4.63
CA LEU A 55 -7.29 -2.77 -4.50
C LEU A 55 -7.14 -3.54 -3.19
N ASN A 56 -6.50 -4.69 -3.23
CA ASN A 56 -5.96 -5.37 -2.07
C ASN A 56 -4.74 -4.60 -1.57
N TYR A 57 -4.69 -4.34 -0.27
CA TYR A 57 -3.64 -3.57 0.37
C TYR A 57 -3.03 -4.38 1.52
N THR A 58 -1.71 -4.43 1.60
CA THR A 58 -0.98 -4.98 2.75
C THR A 58 0.29 -4.18 2.96
N SER A 59 0.62 -3.91 4.21
CA SER A 59 1.73 -3.08 4.63
C SER A 59 2.33 -3.65 5.90
N TYR A 60 3.66 -3.68 5.98
CA TYR A 60 4.36 -4.04 7.20
C TYR A 60 5.62 -3.20 7.36
N THR A 61 5.93 -2.89 8.61
CA THR A 61 7.07 -2.04 9.00
C THR A 61 8.02 -2.79 9.93
N TRP A 62 9.28 -2.38 9.96
CA TRP A 62 10.28 -2.90 10.87
C TRP A 62 11.21 -1.78 11.34
N LEU A 63 11.71 -1.87 12.56
CA LEU A 63 12.65 -0.90 13.10
C LEU A 63 14.01 -1.04 12.40
N ILE A 64 14.61 0.09 12.02
CA ILE A 64 16.00 0.15 11.57
C ILE A 64 16.83 0.57 12.78
N ASP A 65 17.64 -0.34 13.28
CA ASP A 65 18.52 -0.09 14.43
C ASP A 65 19.90 0.37 13.92
N PRO A 66 20.33 1.60 14.23
CA PRO A 66 21.63 2.11 13.79
C PRO A 66 22.82 1.42 14.47
N GLU A 67 22.60 0.73 15.60
CA GLU A 67 23.62 0.05 16.39
C GLU A 67 23.61 -1.47 16.17
N ALA A 68 22.67 -2.00 15.38
CA ALA A 68 22.63 -3.42 15.07
C ALA A 68 23.85 -3.81 14.22
N ASP A 69 24.64 -4.77 14.73
CA ASP A 69 25.71 -5.38 13.97
C ASP A 69 25.12 -6.03 12.72
N ALA A 70 25.76 -5.84 11.55
CA ALA A 70 25.30 -6.41 10.27
C ALA A 70 25.20 -7.95 10.27
N ALA A 71 25.74 -8.61 11.31
CA ALA A 71 25.67 -10.05 11.52
C ALA A 71 24.43 -10.50 12.34
N GLU A 72 23.74 -9.58 13.04
CA GLU A 72 22.52 -9.88 13.78
C GLU A 72 21.29 -9.61 12.91
N THR A 73 20.62 -10.68 12.51
CA THR A 73 19.43 -10.65 11.66
C THR A 73 18.15 -10.45 12.48
N ASP A 74 18.21 -9.70 13.59
CA ASP A 74 17.04 -9.50 14.45
C ASP A 74 16.18 -8.35 13.91
N ILE A 75 15.41 -8.67 12.85
CA ILE A 75 14.44 -7.75 12.26
C ILE A 75 13.30 -7.56 13.26
N ARG A 76 13.28 -6.41 13.94
CA ARG A 76 12.19 -6.05 14.86
C ARG A 76 10.99 -5.53 14.07
N PHE A 77 10.08 -6.43 13.71
CA PHE A 77 8.81 -6.06 13.08
C PHE A 77 7.98 -5.15 13.98
N LEU A 78 7.35 -4.14 13.37
CA LEU A 78 6.49 -3.14 14.01
C LEU A 78 5.04 -3.38 13.56
N ALA A 79 4.38 -2.33 13.07
CA ALA A 79 2.98 -2.40 12.65
C ALA A 79 2.82 -3.15 11.33
N THR A 80 1.72 -3.91 11.25
CA THR A 80 1.22 -4.52 10.02
C THR A 80 -0.23 -4.12 9.85
N GLU A 81 -0.62 -3.79 8.63
CA GLU A 81 -1.98 -3.42 8.26
C GLU A 81 -2.36 -4.08 6.94
N THR A 82 -3.65 -4.38 6.80
CA THR A 82 -4.20 -5.02 5.62
C THR A 82 -5.63 -4.54 5.42
N GLY A 83 -6.07 -4.47 4.17
CA GLY A 83 -7.41 -4.02 3.85
C GLY A 83 -7.63 -3.85 2.37
N TYR A 84 -8.65 -3.03 2.05
CA TYR A 84 -9.08 -2.80 0.69
C TYR A 84 -9.25 -1.30 0.41
N TRP A 85 -8.76 -0.84 -0.73
CA TRP A 85 -8.93 0.54 -1.17
C TRP A 85 -9.98 0.61 -2.27
N ARG A 86 -11.00 1.44 -2.06
CA ARG A 86 -12.09 1.67 -3.02
C ARG A 86 -12.21 3.15 -3.31
N LEU A 87 -12.51 3.49 -4.55
CA LEU A 87 -12.88 4.85 -4.89
C LEU A 87 -14.24 5.17 -4.28
N SER A 88 -14.27 6.17 -3.40
CA SER A 88 -15.51 6.67 -2.83
C SER A 88 -16.15 7.65 -3.81
N ARG A 89 -17.04 7.13 -4.66
CA ARG A 89 -17.85 7.92 -5.59
C ARG A 89 -19.19 7.23 -5.84
N PRO A 90 -20.22 7.97 -6.29
CA PRO A 90 -21.46 7.35 -6.75
C PRO A 90 -21.19 6.40 -7.92
N ALA A 91 -21.78 5.20 -7.84
CA ALA A 91 -21.74 4.26 -8.94
C ALA A 91 -22.68 4.72 -10.06
N THR A 92 -22.23 4.59 -11.30
CA THR A 92 -22.99 4.93 -12.51
C THR A 92 -23.09 3.72 -13.43
N SER A 93 -24.10 3.70 -14.31
CA SER A 93 -24.24 2.64 -15.31
C SER A 93 -23.10 2.61 -16.33
N SER A 94 -22.29 3.67 -16.42
CA SER A 94 -21.09 3.74 -17.27
C SER A 94 -19.82 3.22 -16.61
N ASP A 95 -19.85 2.86 -15.32
CA ASP A 95 -18.67 2.47 -14.55
C ASP A 95 -17.97 1.19 -15.04
N PRO A 96 -18.67 0.17 -15.55
CA PRO A 96 -18.02 -1.00 -16.14
C PRO A 96 -17.18 -0.66 -17.38
N GLY A 97 -17.37 0.53 -17.97
CA GLY A 97 -16.68 0.95 -19.18
C GLY A 97 -17.43 0.58 -20.47
N PRO A 98 -16.96 1.09 -21.62
CA PRO A 98 -17.63 0.89 -22.90
C PRO A 98 -17.61 -0.59 -23.30
N GLY A 99 -18.79 -1.17 -23.54
CA GLY A 99 -18.93 -2.56 -24.01
C GLY A 99 -19.22 -3.60 -22.91
N LEU A 100 -19.15 -3.21 -21.63
CA LEU A 100 -19.56 -4.03 -20.50
C LEU A 100 -20.93 -3.57 -20.00
N LEU A 101 -21.98 -3.90 -20.75
CA LEU A 101 -23.35 -3.65 -20.30
C LEU A 101 -23.76 -4.71 -19.27
N PRO A 102 -24.40 -4.34 -18.15
CA PRO A 102 -25.10 -5.31 -17.33
C PRO A 102 -26.18 -5.96 -18.20
N GLY A 103 -26.07 -7.28 -18.39
CA GLY A 103 -27.12 -8.10 -19.00
C GLY A 103 -28.37 -8.16 -18.15
#